data_AF-A0A1W9RM15-F1
#
_entry.id   AF-A0A1W9RM15-F1
#
_cell.length_a   1.000
_cell.length_b   1.000
_cell.length_c   1.000
_cell.angle_alpha   90.00
_cell.angle_beta   90.00
_cell.angle_gamma   90.00
#
_symmetry.space_group_name_H-M   'P 1'
#
loop_
_entity.id
_entity.type
_entity.pdbx_description
1 polymer ?
#
loop_
_entity_poly.entity_id
_entity_poly.type
_entity_poly.pdbx_seq_one_letter_code
_entity_poly.pdbx_strand_id
1 'polypeptide(L)'
;MIDQSLLFQAKSFLCWDRFPELSIQLVPLQSVVGYFYPPQQDLASIVIFHDTSKRDVTEALCFLFHEVGHYLQWQSASEKEETKNFLKKLQLDKGKKKIEFETEAWELGEKIFAEFIARADELTETILNDFEKLKQNSLQTYFEEGV
;
A
#
# COMPACT_ATOMS: atom_id res chain seq x y z
N MET A 1 17.04 8.54 -5.00
CA MET A 1 15.96 9.11 -5.83
C MET A 1 15.46 7.99 -6.69
N ILE A 2 14.19 7.66 -6.55
CA ILE A 2 13.57 6.52 -7.25
C ILE A 2 12.87 7.03 -8.48
N ASP A 3 13.20 6.46 -9.64
CA ASP A 3 12.58 6.86 -10.90
C ASP A 3 11.22 6.19 -11.12
N GLN A 4 10.48 6.70 -12.10
CA GLN A 4 9.19 6.12 -12.49
C GLN A 4 9.32 4.67 -13.01
N SER A 5 10.48 4.29 -13.53
CA SER A 5 10.69 2.94 -14.05
C SER A 5 10.56 1.90 -12.93
N LEU A 6 11.06 2.19 -11.73
CA LEU A 6 10.93 1.29 -10.58
C LEU A 6 9.47 1.13 -10.14
N LEU A 7 8.66 2.19 -10.22
CA LEU A 7 7.22 2.11 -9.93
C LEU A 7 6.47 1.25 -10.96
N PHE A 8 6.83 1.34 -12.25
CA PHE A 8 6.26 0.47 -13.28
C PHE A 8 6.72 -1.00 -13.14
N GLN A 9 7.97 -1.22 -12.71
CA GLN A 9 8.49 -2.55 -12.41
C GLN A 9 7.75 -3.16 -11.21
N ALA A 10 7.53 -2.40 -10.14
CA ALA A 10 6.76 -2.84 -8.98
C ALA A 10 5.33 -3.23 -9.35
N LYS A 11 4.66 -2.40 -10.16
CA LYS A 11 3.34 -2.73 -10.71
C LYS A 11 3.38 -4.04 -11.50
N SER A 12 4.38 -4.23 -12.37
CA SER A 12 4.50 -5.44 -13.19
C SER A 12 4.71 -6.68 -12.32
N PHE A 13 5.63 -6.60 -11.34
CA PHE A 13 5.87 -7.65 -10.36
C PHE A 13 4.59 -8.04 -9.59
N LEU A 14 3.84 -7.05 -9.10
CA LEU A 14 2.62 -7.30 -8.35
C LEU A 14 1.51 -7.93 -9.22
N CYS A 15 1.26 -7.40 -10.42
CA CYS A 15 0.19 -7.88 -11.29
C CYS A 15 0.51 -9.18 -12.04
N TRP A 16 1.77 -9.44 -12.39
CA TRP A 16 2.13 -10.57 -13.26
C TRP A 16 2.79 -11.72 -12.49
N ASP A 17 3.61 -11.40 -11.49
CA ASP A 17 4.41 -12.43 -10.79
C ASP A 17 3.78 -12.87 -9.47
N ARG A 18 3.03 -11.99 -8.78
CA ARG A 18 2.50 -12.29 -7.42
C ARG A 18 0.99 -12.45 -7.36
N PHE A 19 0.23 -11.51 -7.92
CA PHE A 19 -1.23 -11.44 -7.76
C PHE A 19 -1.92 -11.21 -9.12
N PRO A 20 -2.11 -12.28 -9.93
CA PRO A 20 -2.72 -12.16 -11.27
C PRO A 20 -4.15 -11.61 -11.27
N GLU A 21 -4.84 -11.68 -10.14
CA GLU A 21 -6.18 -11.14 -9.90
C GLU A 21 -6.18 -9.65 -9.46
N LEU A 22 -5.01 -9.06 -9.26
CA LEU A 22 -4.85 -7.67 -8.84
C LEU A 22 -4.65 -6.75 -10.05
N SER A 23 -5.48 -5.71 -10.14
CA SER A 23 -5.32 -4.62 -11.11
C SER A 23 -4.74 -3.39 -10.43
N ILE A 24 -3.64 -2.84 -10.95
CA ILE A 24 -3.05 -1.60 -10.44
C ILE A 24 -3.17 -0.49 -11.48
N GLN A 25 -3.79 0.62 -11.11
CA GLN A 25 -3.86 1.83 -11.92
C GLN A 25 -2.95 2.90 -11.31
N LEU A 26 -2.00 3.39 -12.11
CA LEU A 26 -1.15 4.53 -11.76
C LEU A 26 -1.75 5.76 -12.44
N VAL A 27 -2.31 6.68 -11.66
CA VAL A 27 -3.04 7.85 -12.17
C VAL A 27 -2.22 9.11 -11.91
N PRO A 28 -1.89 9.89 -12.94
CA PRO A 28 -1.17 11.15 -12.77
C PRO A 28 -2.11 12.22 -12.17
N LEU A 29 -1.80 12.72 -10.98
CA LEU A 29 -2.50 13.85 -10.35
C LEU A 29 -1.49 14.85 -9.76
N GLN A 30 -1.86 16.13 -9.72
CA GLN A 30 -1.05 17.18 -9.09
C GLN A 30 -1.08 17.13 -7.54
N SER A 31 -1.92 16.27 -6.94
CA SER A 31 -2.02 16.07 -5.49
C SER A 31 -2.39 14.61 -5.16
N VAL A 32 -1.81 14.06 -4.09
CA VAL A 32 -2.00 12.65 -3.65
C VAL A 32 -3.39 12.47 -3.05
N VAL A 33 -4.11 11.46 -3.53
CA VAL A 33 -5.34 10.92 -2.92
C VAL A 33 -5.21 9.39 -2.98
N GLY A 34 -5.76 8.61 -2.05
CA GLY A 34 -5.77 7.14 -2.11
C GLY A 34 -7.20 6.62 -2.01
N TYR A 35 -7.57 5.64 -2.83
CA TYR A 35 -8.90 5.01 -2.79
C TYR A 35 -8.78 3.49 -3.01
N PHE A 36 -9.28 2.70 -2.07
CA PHE A 36 -9.49 1.26 -2.24
C PHE A 36 -10.91 0.98 -2.74
N TYR A 37 -11.04 0.25 -3.85
CA TYR A 37 -12.34 -0.20 -4.36
C TYR A 37 -12.49 -1.70 -4.07
N PRO A 38 -13.46 -2.12 -3.23
CA PRO A 38 -13.68 -3.53 -2.98
C PRO A 38 -14.12 -4.23 -4.28
N PRO A 39 -13.64 -5.45 -4.56
CA PRO A 39 -13.94 -6.16 -5.79
C PRO A 39 -15.45 -6.38 -5.92
N GLN A 40 -16.07 -5.84 -6.96
CA GLN A 40 -17.47 -6.14 -7.29
C GLN A 40 -17.61 -7.38 -8.18
N GLN A 41 -16.53 -7.87 -8.81
CA GLN A 41 -16.51 -8.97 -9.79
C GLN A 41 -15.10 -9.61 -9.89
N ASP A 42 -14.65 -10.32 -8.86
CA ASP A 42 -13.41 -11.14 -8.84
C ASP A 42 -12.06 -10.43 -9.12
N LEU A 43 -12.02 -9.10 -9.26
CA LEU A 43 -10.79 -8.33 -9.47
C LEU A 43 -10.63 -7.23 -8.41
N ALA A 44 -9.61 -7.35 -7.56
CA ALA A 44 -9.24 -6.29 -6.63
C ALA A 44 -8.46 -5.20 -7.38
N SER A 45 -8.71 -3.93 -7.04
CA SER A 45 -8.06 -2.80 -7.70
C SER A 45 -7.35 -1.90 -6.70
N ILE A 46 -6.07 -1.62 -6.96
CA ILE A 46 -5.30 -0.59 -6.27
C ILE A 46 -5.13 0.59 -7.22
N VAL A 47 -5.43 1.80 -6.73
CA VAL A 47 -5.25 3.03 -7.49
C VAL A 47 -4.25 3.90 -6.75
N ILE A 48 -3.08 4.13 -7.37
CA ILE A 48 -2.04 5.02 -6.84
C ILE A 48 -2.03 6.30 -7.65
N PHE A 49 -2.25 7.40 -6.94
CA PHE A 49 -2.18 8.73 -7.52
C PHE A 49 -0.80 9.31 -7.24
N HIS A 50 -0.09 9.73 -8.29
CA HIS A 50 1.27 10.24 -8.14
C HIS A 50 1.50 11.50 -8.98
N ASP A 51 2.37 12.36 -8.45
CA ASP A 51 2.76 13.60 -9.11
C ASP A 51 3.82 13.31 -10.17
N THR A 52 3.43 13.42 -11.44
CA THR A 52 4.34 13.21 -12.59
C THR A 52 5.39 14.31 -12.74
N SER A 53 5.24 15.45 -12.07
CA SER A 53 6.23 16.52 -12.08
C SER A 53 7.41 16.24 -11.15
N LYS A 54 7.21 15.37 -10.14
CA LYS A 54 8.28 14.92 -9.26
C LYS A 54 9.09 13.80 -9.92
N ARG A 55 10.41 13.93 -9.85
CA ARG A 55 11.34 12.86 -10.25
C ARG A 55 11.39 11.72 -9.26
N ASP A 56 11.11 12.00 -7.99
CA ASP A 56 11.14 11.01 -6.92
C ASP A 56 9.74 10.45 -6.68
N VAL A 57 9.57 9.16 -6.95
CA VAL A 57 8.31 8.44 -6.74
C VAL A 57 8.34 7.51 -5.52
N THR A 58 9.30 7.69 -4.61
CA THR A 58 9.46 6.85 -3.41
C THR A 58 8.17 6.74 -2.60
N GLU A 59 7.47 7.86 -2.39
CA GLU A 59 6.21 7.89 -1.63
C GLU A 59 5.11 7.07 -2.32
N ALA A 60 4.93 7.24 -3.63
CA ALA A 60 3.96 6.48 -4.42
C ALA A 60 4.28 4.98 -4.40
N LEU A 61 5.56 4.62 -4.45
CA LEU A 61 5.99 3.23 -4.34
C LEU A 61 5.69 2.66 -2.95
N CYS A 62 5.97 3.40 -1.88
CA CYS A 62 5.69 2.94 -0.52
C CYS A 62 4.17 2.74 -0.30
N PHE A 63 3.35 3.71 -0.73
CA PHE A 63 1.90 3.57 -0.65
C PHE A 63 1.38 2.42 -1.51
N LEU A 64 1.98 2.14 -2.68
CA LEU A 64 1.61 0.97 -3.48
C LEU A 64 1.71 -0.33 -2.67
N PHE A 65 2.82 -0.53 -1.95
CA PHE A 65 3.00 -1.73 -1.13
C PHE A 65 2.14 -1.72 0.15
N HIS A 66 1.86 -0.56 0.72
CA HIS A 66 0.87 -0.44 1.81
C HIS A 66 -0.53 -0.91 1.37
N GLU A 67 -1.00 -0.50 0.19
CA GLU A 67 -2.29 -0.94 -0.36
C GLU A 67 -2.31 -2.44 -0.69
N VAL A 68 -1.16 -3.03 -1.07
CA VAL A 68 -1.01 -4.49 -1.16
C VAL A 68 -1.21 -5.15 0.21
N GLY A 69 -0.80 -4.50 1.29
CA GLY A 69 -1.11 -4.93 2.66
C GLY A 69 -2.61 -5.03 2.93
N HIS A 70 -3.38 -4.01 2.55
CA HIS A 70 -4.85 -4.05 2.64
C HIS A 70 -5.47 -5.13 1.75
N TYR A 71 -4.91 -5.35 0.56
CA TYR A 71 -5.32 -6.46 -0.29
C TYR A 71 -5.17 -7.81 0.41
N LEU A 72 -4.03 -8.06 1.05
CA LEU A 72 -3.77 -9.29 1.80
C LEU A 72 -4.67 -9.44 3.04
N GLN A 73 -4.94 -8.34 3.75
CA GLN A 73 -5.92 -8.33 4.84
C GLN A 73 -7.32 -8.68 4.33
N TRP A 74 -7.72 -8.17 3.16
CA TRP A 74 -9.00 -8.49 2.54
C TRP A 74 -9.10 -9.98 2.18
N GLN A 75 -8.07 -10.55 1.55
CA GLN A 75 -8.04 -11.98 1.23
C GLN A 75 -8.23 -12.84 2.49
N SER A 76 -7.44 -12.57 3.54
CA SER A 76 -7.52 -13.25 4.84
C SER A 76 -8.91 -13.10 5.48
N ALA A 77 -9.52 -11.91 5.43
CA ALA A 77 -10.85 -11.67 5.94
C ALA A 77 -11.93 -12.39 5.11
N SER A 78 -11.75 -12.50 3.79
CA SER A 78 -12.67 -13.21 2.90
C SER A 78 -12.67 -14.70 3.18
N GLU A 79 -11.50 -15.31 3.33
CA GLU A 79 -11.34 -16.73 3.67
C GLU A 79 -11.96 -17.09 5.03
N LYS A 80 -11.96 -16.14 5.98
CA LYS A 80 -12.52 -16.32 7.33
C LYS A 80 -13.99 -15.88 7.44
N GLU A 81 -14.61 -15.45 6.35
CA GLU A 81 -15.96 -14.86 6.34
C GLU A 81 -16.11 -13.60 7.23
N GLU A 82 -15.01 -12.87 7.47
CA GLU A 82 -14.92 -11.68 8.31
C GLU A 82 -14.89 -10.35 7.53
N THR A 83 -15.27 -10.35 6.25
CA THR A 83 -15.22 -9.16 5.37
C THR A 83 -15.98 -7.95 5.94
N LYS A 84 -17.08 -8.17 6.66
CA LYS A 84 -17.82 -7.11 7.37
C LYS A 84 -16.99 -6.45 8.47
N ASN A 85 -16.16 -7.22 9.17
CA ASN A 85 -15.29 -6.70 10.22
C ASN A 85 -14.12 -5.92 9.61
N PHE A 86 -13.54 -6.42 8.52
CA PHE A 86 -12.53 -5.69 7.74
C PHE A 86 -13.06 -4.31 7.32
N LEU A 87 -14.24 -4.24 6.69
CA LEU A 87 -14.82 -2.97 6.23
C LEU A 87 -15.06 -1.99 7.38
N LYS A 88 -15.49 -2.49 8.55
CA LYS A 88 -15.66 -1.66 9.75
C LYS A 88 -14.33 -1.07 10.23
N LYS A 89 -13.25 -1.86 10.25
CA LYS A 89 -11.93 -1.39 10.68
C LYS A 89 -11.33 -0.40 9.68
N LEU A 90 -11.47 -0.67 8.38
CA LEU A 90 -11.02 0.21 7.31
C LEU A 90 -11.62 1.62 7.43
N GLN A 91 -12.92 1.70 7.78
CA GLN A 91 -13.67 2.95 7.96
C GLN A 91 -13.42 3.69 9.29
N LEU A 92 -12.61 3.14 10.21
CA LEU A 92 -12.26 3.87 11.43
C LEU A 92 -11.40 5.08 11.08
N ASP A 93 -11.75 6.24 11.64
CA ASP A 93 -11.00 7.48 11.42
C ASP A 93 -9.70 7.48 12.22
N LYS A 94 -9.75 7.16 13.53
CA LYS A 94 -8.62 7.20 14.46
C LYS A 94 -8.71 6.14 15.55
N GLY A 95 -7.72 6.14 16.46
CA GLY A 95 -7.72 5.37 17.69
C GLY A 95 -7.03 4.01 17.55
N LYS A 96 -6.87 3.32 18.69
CA LYS A 96 -6.04 2.10 18.81
C LYS A 96 -6.36 1.03 17.76
N LYS A 97 -7.66 0.77 17.51
CA LYS A 97 -8.08 -0.24 16.53
C LYS A 97 -7.73 0.11 15.08
N LYS A 98 -7.74 1.41 14.74
CA LYS A 98 -7.28 1.89 13.43
C LYS A 98 -5.77 1.74 13.32
N ILE A 99 -5.02 2.16 14.34
CA ILE A 99 -3.56 2.00 14.37
C ILE A 99 -3.16 0.53 14.19
N GLU A 100 -3.79 -0.40 14.92
CA GLU A 100 -3.53 -1.84 14.78
C GLU A 100 -3.84 -2.35 13.37
N PHE A 101 -4.98 -1.96 12.79
CA PHE A 101 -5.38 -2.34 11.44
C PHE A 101 -4.39 -1.81 10.37
N GLU A 102 -3.98 -0.56 10.48
CA GLU A 102 -3.03 0.07 9.56
C GLU A 102 -1.63 -0.49 9.71
N THR A 103 -1.20 -0.77 10.95
CA THR A 103 0.11 -1.38 11.24
C THR A 103 0.23 -2.74 10.57
N GLU A 104 -0.79 -3.59 10.69
CA GLU A 104 -0.83 -4.89 10.00
C GLU A 104 -0.73 -4.72 8.48
N ALA A 105 -1.44 -3.75 7.88
CA ALA A 105 -1.35 -3.48 6.45
C ALA A 105 0.08 -3.09 6.04
N TRP A 106 0.71 -2.17 6.77
CA TRP A 106 2.09 -1.78 6.53
C TRP A 106 3.07 -2.96 6.64
N GLU A 107 2.93 -3.81 7.65
CA GLU A 107 3.79 -4.98 7.85
C GLU A 107 3.61 -6.06 6.78
N LEU A 108 2.38 -6.28 6.31
CA LEU A 108 2.12 -7.18 5.19
C LEU A 108 2.70 -6.63 3.89
N GLY A 109 2.53 -5.33 3.65
CA GLY A 109 3.10 -4.61 2.52
C GLY A 109 4.64 -4.66 2.51
N GLU A 110 5.26 -4.45 3.67
CA GLU A 110 6.71 -4.48 3.85
C GLU A 110 7.33 -5.80 3.41
N LYS A 111 6.69 -6.93 3.73
CA LYS A 111 7.16 -8.26 3.32
C LYS A 111 7.22 -8.39 1.80
N ILE A 112 6.15 -7.98 1.12
CA ILE A 112 6.09 -8.02 -0.36
C ILE A 112 7.05 -7.00 -0.96
N PHE A 113 7.25 -5.85 -0.30
CA PHE A 113 8.19 -4.84 -0.76
C PHE A 113 9.64 -5.33 -0.68
N ALA A 114 10.02 -5.94 0.44
CA ALA A 114 11.34 -6.55 0.61
C ALA A 114 11.60 -7.65 -0.44
N GLU A 115 10.60 -8.46 -0.78
CA GLU A 115 10.70 -9.44 -1.88
C GLU A 115 10.96 -8.77 -3.24
N PHE A 116 10.26 -7.66 -3.53
CA PHE A 116 10.45 -6.91 -4.77
C PHE A 116 11.86 -6.32 -4.83
N ILE A 117 12.32 -5.65 -3.77
CA ILE A 117 13.64 -5.02 -3.71
C ILE A 117 14.76 -6.06 -3.86
N ALA A 118 14.60 -7.23 -3.24
CA ALA A 118 15.57 -8.33 -3.38
C ALA A 118 15.70 -8.84 -4.83
N ARG A 119 14.69 -8.61 -5.69
CA ARG A 119 14.70 -8.97 -7.12
C ARG A 119 15.15 -7.84 -8.04
N ALA A 120 14.99 -6.59 -7.61
CA ALA A 120 15.24 -5.42 -8.45
C ALA A 120 16.73 -5.10 -8.65
N ASP A 121 17.64 -5.76 -7.93
CA ASP A 121 19.13 -5.66 -7.97
C ASP A 121 19.71 -4.23 -7.78
N GLU A 122 18.89 -3.18 -7.80
CA GLU A 122 19.23 -1.79 -7.60
C GLU A 122 18.49 -1.22 -6.37
N LEU A 123 19.27 -0.75 -5.38
CA LEU A 123 18.89 -0.01 -4.16
C LEU A 123 18.38 -0.83 -2.96
N THR A 124 19.30 -1.12 -2.04
CA THR A 124 19.17 -2.22 -1.07
C THR A 124 18.96 -1.85 0.40
N GLU A 125 18.90 -0.58 0.80
CA GLU A 125 18.56 -0.22 2.22
C GLU A 125 17.82 1.10 2.36
N THR A 126 18.15 2.12 1.55
CA THR A 126 17.59 3.48 1.71
C THR A 126 16.07 3.50 1.54
N ILE A 127 15.54 2.71 0.60
CA ILE A 127 14.10 2.74 0.28
C ILE A 127 13.24 2.04 1.34
N LEU A 128 13.77 1.00 2.00
CA LEU A 128 13.11 0.34 3.14
C LEU A 128 13.11 1.26 4.36
N ASN A 129 14.17 2.04 4.56
CA ASN A 129 14.17 3.07 5.59
C ASN A 129 13.14 4.17 5.32
N ASP A 130 12.95 4.57 4.05
CA ASP A 130 11.93 5.54 3.68
C ASP A 130 10.51 4.97 3.82
N PHE A 131 10.32 3.67 3.55
CA PHE A 131 9.08 2.96 3.84
C PHE A 131 8.75 2.97 5.33
N GLU A 132 9.70 2.63 6.19
CA GLU A 132 9.50 2.65 7.64
C GLU A 132 9.20 4.07 8.16
N LYS A 133 9.90 5.09 7.66
CA LYS A 133 9.59 6.49 8.01
C LYS A 133 8.17 6.88 7.60
N LEU A 134 7.74 6.51 6.38
CA LEU A 134 6.39 6.80 5.90
C LEU A 134 5.32 6.06 6.72
N LYS A 135 5.56 4.79 7.06
CA LYS A 135 4.73 4.03 8.00
C LYS A 135 4.57 4.78 9.32
N GLN A 136 5.66 5.16 9.97
CA GLN A 136 5.61 5.87 11.26
C GLN A 136 4.85 7.20 11.15
N ASN A 137 5.14 8.00 10.11
CA ASN A 137 4.44 9.26 9.87
C ASN A 137 2.94 9.06 9.62
N SER A 138 2.56 8.05 8.84
CA SER A 138 1.16 7.72 8.54
C SER A 138 0.43 7.20 9.77
N LEU A 139 1.06 6.34 10.58
CA LEU A 139 0.44 5.85 11.81
C LEU A 139 0.26 6.97 12.84
N GLN A 140 1.16 7.96 12.83
CA GLN A 140 1.08 9.11 13.73
C GLN A 140 -0.21 9.92 13.53
N THR A 141 -0.80 9.94 12.33
CA THR A 141 -2.01 10.70 12.04
C THR A 141 -3.27 10.12 12.71
N TYR A 142 -3.21 8.86 13.14
CA TYR A 142 -4.32 8.15 13.78
C TYR A 142 -4.34 8.23 15.30
N PHE A 143 -3.31 8.82 15.92
CA PHE A 143 -3.40 9.16 17.34
C PHE A 143 -4.45 10.27 17.54
N GLU A 144 -5.20 10.16 18.64
CA GLU A 144 -6.16 11.18 19.04
C GLU A 144 -5.38 12.44 19.45
N GLU A 145 -5.62 13.56 18.77
CA GLU A 145 -5.19 14.86 19.27
C GLU A 145 -6.09 15.23 20.45
N GLY A 146 -5.60 15.03 21.67
CA GLY A 146 -6.18 15.58 22.89
C GLY A 146 -7.31 14.75 23.54
N VAL A 147 -6.92 13.93 24.51
CA VAL A 147 -7.67 13.78 25.77
C VAL A 147 -6.74 14.20 26.90
#